data_AF-A0A4W3ICM2-F1
#
_entry.id   AF-A0A4W3ICM2-F1
#
_cell.length_a   1.000
_cell.length_b   1.000
_cell.length_c   1.000
_cell.angle_alpha   90.00
_cell.angle_beta   90.00
_cell.angle_gamma   90.00
#
_symmetry.space_group_name_H-M   'P 1'
#
loop_
_entity.id
_entity.type
_entity.pdbx_description
1 polymer ?
#
loop_
_entity_poly.entity_id
_entity_poly.type
_entity_poly.pdbx_seq_one_letter_code
_entity_poly.pdbx_strand_id
1 'polypeptide(L)'
;MPKQVEVRITDSHMMPEEFQKKPIWRRILANLQKNLLLTLTVLGVVLGSVCGGLLRYASPIHPDVVMLISFPGDILMRMLKMLILPLIISSLITGLAGLDAKSSGRLGTRAMVYYMATTVIAAVLGVILVLSIHPGNPNLRKELGEGHKNKEVSSLDAFLDLIRNLFPENLVQACFQQIQTVTKKILVPTKQDVANVTDTILEAINGTFEDPNEPTVMIKKGLEFKDGMNVLGLIGFFIAFGVTMGRMGDQAKLMVDFFNILNEIVMKLVLLIMWYSPLGIGSLICGKIVAIEDLEVVARQLGMYMVTVVTGLIIHGGIFLPLIYFGITRKNPFSFLGGIFQAWITALGTAS
;
A
#
# COMPACT_ATOMS: atom_id res chain seq x y z
N MET A 1 -70.58 6.80 -34.34
CA MET A 1 -69.79 6.25 -35.46
C MET A 1 -68.63 7.20 -35.75
N PRO A 2 -67.41 6.91 -35.28
CA PRO A 2 -66.25 7.74 -35.60
C PRO A 2 -65.63 7.33 -36.95
N LYS A 3 -65.21 8.35 -37.69
CA LYS A 3 -64.63 8.30 -39.04
C LYS A 3 -63.37 7.43 -39.10
N GLN A 4 -63.31 6.52 -40.07
CA GLN A 4 -62.07 5.91 -40.53
C GLN A 4 -61.20 6.98 -41.20
N VAL A 5 -59.99 7.18 -40.69
CA VAL A 5 -58.93 7.94 -41.38
C VAL A 5 -57.85 6.92 -41.72
N GLU A 6 -57.81 6.59 -43.00
CA GLU A 6 -56.86 5.70 -43.63
C GLU A 6 -55.47 6.34 -43.58
N VAL A 7 -54.58 5.81 -42.75
CA VAL A 7 -53.20 6.27 -42.66
C VAL A 7 -52.44 5.65 -43.83
N ARG A 8 -52.20 6.49 -44.85
CA ARG A 8 -51.37 6.22 -46.02
C ARG A 8 -49.97 5.78 -45.57
N ILE A 9 -49.66 4.49 -45.73
CA ILE A 9 -48.31 3.96 -45.53
C ILE A 9 -47.46 4.58 -46.64
N THR A 10 -46.64 5.57 -46.26
CA THR A 10 -45.63 6.11 -47.16
C THR A 10 -44.44 5.19 -47.02
N ASP A 11 -44.12 4.45 -48.09
CA ASP A 11 -42.91 3.64 -48.21
C ASP A 11 -41.67 4.53 -48.02
N SER A 12 -41.24 4.75 -46.78
CA SER A 12 -39.90 5.23 -46.52
C SER A 12 -38.97 4.05 -46.72
N HIS A 13 -38.35 4.02 -47.89
CA HIS A 13 -37.23 3.15 -48.24
C HIS A 13 -36.34 2.85 -47.03
N MET A 14 -36.55 1.69 -46.43
CA MET A 14 -35.58 1.04 -45.56
C MET A 14 -34.45 0.57 -46.47
N MET A 15 -33.55 1.50 -46.82
CA MET A 15 -32.20 1.11 -47.19
C MET A 15 -31.70 0.21 -46.06
N PRO A 16 -31.24 -1.02 -46.33
CA PRO A 16 -30.63 -1.82 -45.29
C PRO A 16 -29.48 -0.99 -44.74
N GLU A 17 -29.48 -0.72 -43.43
CA GLU A 17 -28.34 -0.13 -42.76
C GLU A 17 -27.20 -1.14 -42.95
N GLU A 18 -26.40 -0.92 -43.99
CA GLU A 18 -25.24 -1.72 -44.30
C GLU A 18 -24.37 -1.61 -43.03
N PHE A 19 -24.27 -2.71 -42.27
CA PHE A 19 -23.41 -2.80 -41.10
C PHE A 19 -21.95 -2.72 -41.58
N GLN A 20 -21.52 -1.54 -42.00
CA GLN A 20 -20.14 -1.23 -42.31
C GLN A 20 -19.36 -1.45 -41.02
N LYS A 21 -18.69 -2.59 -40.94
CA LYS A 21 -17.72 -2.88 -39.89
C LYS A 21 -16.69 -1.75 -39.91
N LYS A 22 -16.84 -0.78 -39.01
CA LYS A 22 -15.86 0.30 -38.81
C LYS A 22 -14.46 -0.33 -38.82
N PRO A 23 -13.47 0.24 -39.55
CA PRO A 23 -12.14 -0.34 -39.62
C PRO A 23 -11.57 -0.53 -38.23
N ILE A 24 -10.82 -1.62 -38.03
CA ILE A 24 -10.30 -2.06 -36.72
C ILE A 24 -9.62 -0.89 -35.98
N TRP A 25 -8.86 -0.05 -36.69
CA TRP A 25 -8.22 1.16 -36.16
C TRP A 25 -9.20 2.21 -35.62
N ARG A 26 -10.36 2.43 -36.25
CA ARG A 26 -11.39 3.36 -35.73
C ARG A 26 -12.09 2.80 -34.49
N ARG A 27 -12.25 1.47 -34.40
CA ARG A 27 -12.76 0.81 -33.18
C ARG A 27 -11.76 0.93 -32.02
N ILE A 28 -10.48 0.71 -32.33
CA ILE A 28 -9.37 0.90 -31.38
C ILE A 28 -9.33 2.35 -30.90
N LEU A 29 -9.31 3.33 -31.82
CA LEU A 29 -9.24 4.76 -31.46
C LEU A 29 -10.46 5.21 -30.64
N ALA A 30 -11.66 4.74 -30.98
CA ALA A 30 -12.86 5.01 -30.20
C ALA A 30 -12.82 4.39 -28.79
N ASN A 31 -12.21 3.20 -28.65
CA ASN A 31 -12.01 2.58 -27.34
C ASN A 31 -10.90 3.26 -26.52
N LEU A 32 -9.85 3.77 -27.18
CA LEU A 32 -8.82 4.59 -26.55
C LEU A 32 -9.41 5.90 -26.01
N GLN A 33 -10.25 6.59 -26.78
CA GLN A 33 -10.90 7.82 -26.32
C GLN A 33 -11.85 7.57 -25.14
N LYS A 34 -12.56 6.43 -25.13
CA LYS A 34 -13.44 6.04 -24.01
C LYS A 34 -12.67 5.74 -22.72
N ASN A 35 -11.47 5.15 -22.84
CA ASN A 35 -10.60 4.80 -21.71
C ASN A 35 -9.31 5.62 -21.75
N LEU A 36 -9.42 6.93 -22.02
CA LEU A 36 -8.26 7.78 -22.27
C LEU A 36 -7.31 7.77 -21.08
N LEU A 37 -7.84 7.91 -19.88
CA LEU A 37 -7.04 7.95 -18.65
C LEU A 37 -6.26 6.65 -18.44
N LEU A 38 -6.93 5.50 -18.51
CA LEU A 38 -6.29 4.19 -18.41
C LEU A 38 -5.20 4.01 -19.49
N THR A 39 -5.51 4.38 -20.73
CA THR A 39 -4.58 4.27 -21.85
C THR A 39 -3.33 5.13 -21.62
N LEU A 40 -3.50 6.37 -21.15
CA LEU A 40 -2.40 7.26 -20.81
C LEU A 40 -1.55 6.69 -19.67
N THR A 41 -2.17 6.14 -18.63
CA THR A 41 -1.43 5.53 -17.51
C THR A 41 -0.61 4.33 -17.97
N VAL A 42 -1.18 3.42 -18.77
CA VAL A 42 -0.45 2.28 -19.35
C VAL A 42 0.70 2.76 -20.22
N LEU A 43 0.48 3.78 -21.06
CA LEU A 43 1.52 4.38 -21.87
C LEU A 43 2.63 5.00 -21.00
N GLY A 44 2.27 5.69 -19.91
CA GLY A 44 3.20 6.25 -18.94
C GLY A 44 4.09 5.18 -18.30
N VAL A 45 3.52 4.03 -17.92
CA VAL A 45 4.28 2.88 -17.39
C VAL A 45 5.27 2.35 -18.43
N VAL A 46 4.82 2.12 -19.66
CA VAL A 46 5.67 1.59 -20.73
C VAL A 46 6.80 2.57 -21.06
N LEU A 47 6.48 3.85 -21.26
CA LEU A 47 7.46 4.89 -21.55
C LEU A 47 8.43 5.08 -20.39
N GLY A 48 7.95 5.12 -19.15
CA GLY A 48 8.80 5.21 -17.96
C GLY A 48 9.76 4.04 -17.83
N SER A 49 9.29 2.82 -18.11
CA SER A 49 10.10 1.60 -18.06
C SER A 49 11.18 1.59 -19.15
N VAL A 50 10.81 1.93 -20.39
CA VAL A 50 11.74 1.98 -21.53
C VAL A 50 12.77 3.09 -21.34
N CYS A 51 12.34 4.30 -20.98
CA CYS A 51 13.25 5.41 -20.70
C CYS A 51 14.20 5.07 -19.54
N GLY A 52 13.70 4.51 -18.44
CA GLY A 52 14.54 4.10 -17.31
C GLY A 52 15.60 3.06 -17.70
N GLY A 53 15.22 2.08 -18.52
CA GLY A 53 16.15 1.07 -19.04
C GLY A 53 17.21 1.66 -19.99
N LEU A 54 16.82 2.55 -20.90
CA LEU A 54 17.73 3.23 -21.82
C LEU A 54 18.69 4.18 -21.09
N LEU A 55 18.18 4.96 -20.13
CA LEU A 55 18.98 5.86 -19.31
C LEU A 55 20.03 5.10 -18.49
N ARG A 56 19.65 3.93 -17.95
CA ARG A 56 20.58 3.04 -17.28
C ARG A 56 21.69 2.54 -18.20
N TYR A 57 21.34 2.18 -19.45
CA TYR A 57 22.33 1.73 -20.43
C TYR A 57 23.31 2.84 -20.84
N ALA A 58 22.88 4.10 -20.79
CA ALA A 58 23.59 5.26 -21.31
C ALA A 58 24.70 5.86 -20.40
N SER A 59 25.31 5.10 -19.49
CA SER A 59 26.38 5.49 -18.52
C SER A 59 25.85 6.04 -17.17
N PRO A 60 26.68 6.07 -16.09
CA PRO A 60 26.23 6.45 -14.76
C PRO A 60 25.66 7.87 -14.72
N ILE A 61 24.39 7.98 -14.38
CA ILE A 61 23.69 9.25 -14.26
C ILE A 61 24.00 9.86 -12.89
N HIS A 62 24.36 11.14 -12.86
CA HIS A 62 24.57 11.86 -11.60
C HIS A 62 23.30 11.82 -10.72
N PRO A 63 23.40 11.61 -9.40
CA PRO A 63 22.24 11.50 -8.51
C PRO A 63 21.21 12.63 -8.64
N ASP A 64 21.68 13.86 -8.88
CA ASP A 64 20.80 15.03 -9.06
C ASP A 64 19.89 14.93 -10.28
N VAL A 65 20.36 14.30 -11.36
CA VAL A 65 19.57 14.09 -12.57
C VAL A 65 18.50 13.02 -12.31
N VAL A 66 18.82 11.98 -11.52
CA VAL A 66 17.85 10.96 -11.08
C VAL A 66 16.75 11.62 -10.25
N MET A 67 17.12 12.53 -9.34
CA MET A 67 16.16 13.30 -8.54
C MET A 67 15.22 14.14 -9.42
N LEU A 68 15.75 14.83 -10.43
CA LEU A 68 14.94 15.64 -11.34
C LEU A 68 13.98 14.79 -12.17
N ILE A 69 14.43 13.61 -12.62
CA ILE A 69 13.61 12.65 -13.35
C ILE A 69 12.49 12.09 -12.47
N SER A 70 12.75 11.82 -11.18
CA SER A 70 11.74 11.27 -10.25
C SER A 70 10.80 12.32 -9.67
N PHE A 71 11.13 13.61 -9.78
CA PHE A 71 10.40 14.70 -9.12
C PHE A 71 8.90 14.76 -9.45
N PRO A 72 8.44 14.62 -10.72
CA PRO A 72 7.00 14.52 -11.01
C PRO A 72 6.32 13.35 -10.28
N GLY A 73 6.99 12.21 -10.17
CA GLY A 73 6.54 11.07 -9.36
C GLY A 73 6.42 11.40 -7.88
N ASP A 74 7.41 12.10 -7.31
CA ASP A 74 7.38 12.51 -5.91
C ASP A 74 6.24 13.50 -5.62
N ILE A 75 5.94 14.41 -6.54
CA ILE A 75 4.78 15.30 -6.45
C ILE A 75 3.47 14.52 -6.49
N LEU A 76 3.35 13.53 -7.38
CA LEU A 76 2.18 12.63 -7.40
C LEU A 76 1.99 11.95 -6.04
N MET A 77 3.05 11.39 -5.46
CA MET A 77 2.99 10.73 -4.15
C MET A 77 2.55 11.67 -3.03
N ARG A 78 3.03 12.92 -3.04
CA ARG A 78 2.62 13.94 -2.07
C ARG A 78 1.14 14.31 -2.22
N MET A 79 0.66 14.48 -3.44
CA MET A 79 -0.76 14.77 -3.72
C MET A 79 -1.66 13.62 -3.28
N LEU A 80 -1.29 12.36 -3.56
CA LEU A 80 -2.06 11.19 -3.13
C LEU A 80 -2.08 11.07 -1.60
N LYS A 81 -0.92 11.19 -0.93
CA LYS A 81 -0.83 11.12 0.54
C LYS A 81 -1.64 12.21 1.25
N MET A 82 -1.69 13.42 0.67
CA MET A 82 -2.51 14.52 1.19
C MET A 82 -4.01 14.18 1.23
N LEU A 83 -4.52 13.41 0.25
CA LEU A 83 -5.93 13.06 0.17
C LEU A 83 -6.33 11.87 1.05
N ILE A 84 -5.37 11.06 1.52
CA ILE A 84 -5.69 9.86 2.32
C ILE A 84 -6.47 10.23 3.59
N LEU A 85 -6.00 11.23 4.34
CA LEU A 85 -6.63 11.64 5.60
C LEU A 85 -8.10 12.08 5.42
N PRO A 86 -8.42 13.12 4.62
CA PRO A 86 -9.81 13.56 4.47
C PRO A 86 -10.71 12.49 3.83
N LEU A 87 -10.16 11.63 2.95
CA LEU A 87 -10.90 10.54 2.33
C LEU A 87 -11.27 9.47 3.36
N ILE A 88 -10.32 8.99 4.17
CA ILE A 88 -10.58 7.98 5.21
C ILE A 88 -11.64 8.47 6.19
N ILE A 89 -11.51 9.71 6.66
CA ILE A 89 -12.45 10.29 7.64
C ILE A 89 -13.84 10.38 7.03
N SER A 90 -13.99 11.04 5.88
CA SER A 90 -15.30 11.27 5.28
C SER A 90 -15.95 9.97 4.79
N SER A 91 -15.21 9.07 4.16
CA SER A 91 -15.73 7.79 3.65
C SER A 91 -16.14 6.82 4.76
N LEU A 92 -15.38 6.70 5.86
CA LEU A 92 -15.74 5.80 6.96
C LEU A 92 -16.97 6.29 7.71
N ILE A 93 -17.03 7.59 8.01
CA ILE A 93 -18.16 8.16 8.74
C ILE A 93 -19.44 7.99 7.93
N THR A 94 -19.44 8.40 6.66
CA THR A 94 -20.61 8.30 5.79
C THR A 94 -21.02 6.86 5.52
N GLY A 95 -20.05 5.97 5.29
CA GLY A 95 -20.29 4.55 5.06
C GLY A 95 -20.90 3.82 6.24
N LEU A 96 -20.58 4.22 7.48
CA LEU A 96 -21.09 3.58 8.69
C LEU A 96 -22.31 4.27 9.28
N ALA A 97 -22.45 5.58 9.10
CA ALA A 97 -23.63 6.32 9.57
C ALA A 97 -24.88 5.99 8.75
N GLY A 98 -24.72 5.61 7.47
CA GLY A 98 -25.83 5.17 6.62
C GLY A 98 -26.32 3.74 6.87
N LEU A 99 -25.75 3.02 7.83
CA LEU A 99 -26.07 1.62 8.12
C LEU A 99 -26.60 1.44 9.54
N ASP A 100 -27.65 0.63 9.70
CA ASP A 100 -28.09 0.20 11.04
C ASP A 100 -26.96 -0.53 11.78
N ALA A 101 -26.85 -0.35 13.10
CA ALA A 101 -25.78 -0.97 13.90
C ALA A 101 -25.68 -2.50 13.71
N LYS A 102 -26.81 -3.18 13.56
CA LYS A 102 -26.86 -4.63 13.31
C LYS A 102 -26.35 -5.01 11.91
N SER A 103 -26.65 -4.18 10.92
CA SER A 103 -26.21 -4.36 9.54
C SER A 103 -24.73 -4.04 9.38
N SER A 104 -24.26 -2.95 10.00
CA SER A 104 -22.85 -2.55 10.10
C SER A 104 -22.00 -3.65 10.74
N GLY A 105 -22.44 -4.21 11.88
CA GLY A 105 -21.75 -5.33 12.53
C GLY A 105 -21.65 -6.57 11.63
N ARG A 106 -22.73 -6.97 10.96
CA ARG A 106 -22.72 -8.13 10.03
C ARG A 106 -21.82 -7.90 8.82
N LEU A 107 -21.85 -6.70 8.24
CA LEU A 107 -20.98 -6.33 7.13
C LEU A 107 -19.51 -6.38 7.56
N GLY A 108 -19.20 -5.80 8.73
CA GLY A 108 -17.87 -5.80 9.32
C GLY A 108 -17.35 -7.21 9.61
N THR A 109 -18.15 -8.08 10.23
CA THR A 109 -17.74 -9.47 10.51
C THR A 109 -17.47 -10.24 9.21
N ARG A 110 -18.32 -10.09 8.18
CA ARG A 110 -18.09 -10.74 6.88
C ARG A 110 -16.80 -10.26 6.23
N ALA A 111 -16.53 -8.96 6.27
CA ALA A 111 -15.28 -8.40 5.76
C ALA A 111 -14.05 -8.90 6.55
N MET A 112 -14.14 -8.95 7.89
CA MET A 112 -13.06 -9.45 8.74
C MET A 112 -12.73 -10.92 8.45
N VAL A 113 -13.75 -11.77 8.35
CA VAL A 113 -13.58 -13.18 8.01
C VAL A 113 -12.98 -13.33 6.62
N TYR A 114 -13.44 -12.55 5.65
CA TYR A 114 -12.88 -12.55 4.30
C TYR A 114 -11.38 -12.18 4.31
N TYR A 115 -11.00 -11.07 4.95
CA TYR A 115 -9.60 -10.62 5.02
C TYR A 115 -8.70 -11.61 5.75
N MET A 116 -9.15 -12.17 6.88
CA MET A 116 -8.38 -13.19 7.59
C MET A 116 -8.19 -14.43 6.72
N ALA A 117 -9.27 -14.94 6.11
CA ALA A 117 -9.20 -16.15 5.29
C ALA A 117 -8.28 -15.99 4.08
N THR A 118 -8.40 -14.89 3.32
CA THR A 118 -7.53 -14.65 2.16
C THR A 118 -6.07 -14.48 2.56
N THR A 119 -5.80 -13.83 3.70
CA THR A 119 -4.43 -13.63 4.21
C THR A 119 -3.79 -14.96 4.63
N VAL A 120 -4.55 -15.83 5.31
CA VAL A 120 -4.07 -17.17 5.68
C VAL A 120 -3.81 -18.00 4.43
N ILE A 121 -4.70 -17.98 3.43
CA ILE A 121 -4.49 -18.66 2.15
C ILE A 121 -3.23 -18.15 1.44
N ALA A 122 -3.02 -16.82 1.41
CA ALA A 122 -1.83 -16.21 0.81
C ALA A 122 -0.54 -16.65 1.54
N ALA A 123 -0.55 -16.65 2.87
CA ALA A 123 0.60 -17.06 3.69
C ALA A 123 0.94 -18.54 3.49
N VAL A 124 -0.07 -19.42 3.51
CA VAL A 124 0.11 -20.86 3.25
C VAL A 124 0.67 -21.09 1.85
N LEU A 125 0.13 -20.42 0.82
CA LEU A 125 0.66 -20.50 -0.53
C LEU A 125 2.12 -20.03 -0.60
N GLY A 126 2.46 -18.92 0.05
CA GLY A 126 3.82 -18.40 0.10
C GLY A 126 4.81 -19.39 0.75
N VAL A 127 4.40 -20.03 1.85
CA VAL A 127 5.19 -21.08 2.53
C VAL A 127 5.37 -22.29 1.63
N ILE A 128 4.32 -22.76 0.96
CA ILE A 128 4.41 -23.90 0.03
C ILE A 128 5.36 -23.58 -1.12
N LEU A 129 5.26 -22.38 -1.72
CA LEU A 129 6.11 -21.99 -2.84
C LEU A 129 7.58 -21.83 -2.43
N VAL A 130 7.86 -21.18 -1.30
CA VAL A 130 9.25 -21.01 -0.83
C VAL A 130 9.90 -22.35 -0.46
N LEU A 131 9.13 -23.28 0.13
CA LEU A 131 9.59 -24.63 0.43
C LEU A 131 9.63 -25.55 -0.80
N SER A 132 8.96 -25.21 -1.90
CA SER A 132 9.05 -26.00 -3.13
C SER A 132 10.23 -25.55 -4.00
N ILE A 133 10.40 -24.24 -4.15
CA ILE A 133 11.41 -23.63 -5.03
C ILE A 133 12.77 -23.50 -4.32
N HIS A 134 12.78 -23.40 -2.98
CA HIS A 134 13.98 -23.15 -2.17
C HIS A 134 14.86 -22.02 -2.74
N PRO A 135 14.33 -20.79 -2.86
CA PRO A 135 15.07 -19.70 -3.48
C PRO A 135 16.26 -19.27 -2.61
N GLY A 136 17.46 -19.41 -3.15
CA GLY A 136 18.70 -18.97 -2.51
C GLY A 136 19.85 -19.94 -2.81
N ASN A 137 21.08 -19.42 -2.86
CA ASN A 137 22.26 -20.26 -3.05
C ASN A 137 23.14 -20.18 -1.79
N PRO A 138 23.31 -21.28 -1.03
CA PRO A 138 24.10 -21.27 0.20
C PRO A 138 25.58 -20.92 -0.05
N ASN A 139 26.07 -21.11 -1.28
CA ASN A 139 27.44 -20.76 -1.66
C ASN A 139 27.62 -19.23 -1.80
N LEU A 140 26.62 -18.49 -2.27
CA LEU A 140 26.68 -17.01 -2.36
C LEU A 140 26.58 -16.34 -0.98
N ARG A 141 25.95 -17.00 0.01
CA ARG A 141 25.87 -16.49 1.39
C ARG A 141 27.24 -16.35 2.05
N LYS A 142 28.23 -17.16 1.66
CA LYS A 142 29.59 -17.11 2.23
C LYS A 142 30.41 -15.92 1.71
N GLU A 143 30.12 -15.44 0.50
CA GLU A 143 30.82 -14.29 -0.10
C GLU A 143 30.30 -12.93 0.41
N LEU A 144 29.06 -12.87 0.91
CA LEU A 144 28.38 -11.61 1.24
C LEU A 144 28.59 -11.11 2.68
N GLY A 145 29.25 -11.89 3.53
CA GLY A 145 29.46 -11.55 4.95
C GLY A 145 28.18 -11.55 5.81
N GLU A 146 28.33 -11.33 7.12
CA GLU A 146 27.19 -11.09 8.01
C GLU A 146 26.70 -9.65 7.80
N GLY A 147 25.47 -9.49 7.29
CA GLY A 147 24.83 -8.19 7.16
C GLY A 147 24.67 -7.48 8.51
N HIS A 148 24.53 -6.15 8.47
CA HIS A 148 24.33 -5.34 9.68
C HIS A 148 23.22 -5.93 10.56
N LYS A 149 23.53 -6.20 11.83
CA LYS A 149 22.54 -6.62 12.83
C LYS A 149 21.51 -5.51 13.00
N ASN A 150 20.34 -5.68 12.40
CA ASN A 150 19.20 -4.80 12.60
C ASN A 150 18.87 -4.75 14.10
N LYS A 151 18.36 -3.60 14.57
CA LYS A 151 17.81 -3.48 15.93
C LYS A 151 16.83 -4.63 16.15
N GLU A 152 17.08 -5.47 17.15
CA GLU A 152 16.16 -6.56 17.49
C GLU A 152 14.84 -5.94 17.95
N VAL A 153 13.85 -5.95 17.05
CA VAL A 153 12.47 -5.58 17.37
C VAL A 153 11.80 -6.85 17.88
N SER A 154 11.39 -6.85 19.15
CA SER A 154 10.63 -7.98 19.68
C SER A 154 9.25 -8.03 19.03
N SER A 155 8.81 -9.22 18.63
CA SER A 155 7.46 -9.43 18.09
C SER A 155 6.37 -9.02 19.10
N LEU A 156 6.63 -9.18 20.40
CA LEU A 156 5.74 -8.72 21.45
C LEU A 156 5.63 -7.18 21.44
N ASP A 157 6.75 -6.48 21.29
CA ASP A 157 6.75 -5.01 21.25
C ASP A 157 5.95 -4.51 20.04
N ALA A 158 6.14 -5.13 18.87
CA ALA A 158 5.37 -4.79 17.66
C ALA A 158 3.86 -5.04 17.83
N PHE A 159 3.46 -6.13 18.48
CA PHE A 159 2.06 -6.42 18.79
C PHE A 159 1.47 -5.42 19.79
N LEU A 160 2.22 -5.07 20.84
CA LEU A 160 1.78 -4.06 21.80
C LEU A 160 1.69 -2.67 21.16
N ASP A 161 2.62 -2.33 20.26
CA ASP A 161 2.58 -1.09 19.48
C ASP A 161 1.36 -1.05 18.55
N LEU A 162 0.94 -2.18 17.97
CA LEU A 162 -0.30 -2.25 17.19
C LEU A 162 -1.51 -1.86 18.03
N ILE A 163 -1.62 -2.38 19.25
CA ILE A 163 -2.73 -2.06 20.18
C ILE A 163 -2.66 -0.60 20.63
N ARG A 164 -1.47 -0.09 20.97
CA ARG A 164 -1.27 1.32 21.35
C ARG A 164 -1.67 2.26 20.20
N ASN A 165 -1.30 1.92 18.98
CA ASN A 165 -1.67 2.73 17.82
C ASN A 165 -3.17 2.63 17.46
N LEU A 166 -3.86 1.54 17.83
CA LEU A 166 -5.32 1.44 17.66
C LEU A 166 -6.08 2.48 18.51
N PHE A 167 -5.53 2.86 19.67
CA PHE A 167 -6.11 3.84 20.58
C PHE A 167 -5.13 5.01 20.80
N PRO A 168 -5.00 5.93 19.82
CA PRO A 168 -4.08 7.05 19.94
C PRO A 168 -4.48 7.98 21.09
N GLU A 169 -3.47 8.53 21.78
CA GLU A 169 -3.69 9.50 22.86
C GLU A 169 -4.26 10.85 22.38
N ASN A 170 -4.00 11.19 21.11
CA ASN A 170 -4.48 12.42 20.49
C ASN A 170 -4.80 12.21 19.00
N LEU A 171 -6.01 12.61 18.57
CA LEU A 171 -6.47 12.43 17.20
C LEU A 171 -5.74 13.31 16.18
N VAL A 172 -5.41 14.55 16.55
CA VAL A 172 -4.66 15.48 15.69
C VAL A 172 -3.23 15.00 15.51
N GLN A 173 -2.60 14.54 16.60
CA GLN A 173 -1.26 13.94 16.54
C GLN A 173 -1.23 12.67 15.68
N ALA A 174 -2.26 11.82 15.78
CA ALA A 174 -2.40 10.62 14.95
C ALA A 174 -2.41 10.90 13.44
N CYS A 175 -2.74 12.13 13.01
CA CYS A 175 -2.67 12.53 11.61
C CYS A 175 -1.24 12.58 11.05
N PHE A 176 -0.22 12.72 11.90
CA PHE A 176 1.18 12.86 11.46
C PHE A 176 2.21 12.07 12.27
N GLN A 177 1.83 11.42 13.37
CA GLN A 177 2.71 10.60 14.21
C GLN A 177 2.07 9.27 14.63
N GLN A 178 2.93 8.28 14.87
CA GLN A 178 2.60 6.96 15.41
C GLN A 178 3.58 6.56 16.53
N ILE A 179 3.14 5.70 17.45
CA ILE A 179 3.98 5.24 18.57
C ILE A 179 4.75 4.00 18.15
N GLN A 180 6.05 3.96 18.43
CA GLN A 180 6.89 2.78 18.26
C GLN A 180 7.75 2.55 19.50
N THR A 181 7.85 1.29 19.93
CA THR A 181 8.80 0.86 20.95
C THR A 181 10.20 0.83 20.34
N VAL A 182 11.10 1.61 20.92
CA VAL A 182 12.51 1.66 20.54
C VAL A 182 13.40 1.17 21.66
N THR A 183 14.43 0.44 21.26
CA THR A 183 15.47 -0.04 22.17
C THR A 183 16.62 0.97 22.17
N LYS A 184 16.83 1.65 23.29
CA LYS A 184 17.96 2.57 23.49
C LYS A 184 19.02 1.91 24.36
N LYS A 185 20.27 1.99 23.91
CA LYS A 185 21.44 1.66 24.72
C LYS A 185 21.78 2.87 25.57
N ILE A 186 21.57 2.77 26.88
CA ILE A 186 21.93 3.83 27.83
C ILE A 186 23.19 3.37 28.55
N LEU A 187 24.22 4.21 28.51
CA LEU A 187 25.42 4.02 29.31
C LEU A 187 25.06 4.34 30.76
N VAL A 188 25.07 3.33 31.61
CA VAL A 188 24.83 3.53 33.04
C VAL A 188 26.19 3.47 33.74
N PRO A 189 26.59 4.54 34.46
CA PRO A 189 27.82 4.50 35.24
C PRO A 189 27.68 3.39 36.28
N THR A 190 28.65 2.48 36.32
CA THR A 190 28.76 1.43 37.32
C THR A 190 28.78 2.10 38.69
N LYS A 191 27.80 1.79 39.55
CA LYS A 191 27.84 2.26 40.94
C LYS A 191 29.05 1.60 41.60
N GLN A 192 29.95 2.40 42.16
CA GLN A 192 31.02 1.91 43.02
C GLN A 192 30.39 1.29 44.27
N ASP A 193 30.22 -0.03 44.29
CA ASP A 193 30.25 -0.75 45.55
C ASP A 193 31.71 -0.71 46.02
N VAL A 194 31.95 -0.23 47.24
CA VAL A 194 33.29 -0.10 47.80
C VAL A 194 33.87 -1.52 47.95
N ALA A 195 34.60 -1.98 46.94
CA ALA A 195 35.31 -3.25 47.00
C ALA A 195 36.42 -3.15 48.05
N ASN A 196 36.58 -4.19 48.87
CA ASN A 196 37.70 -4.27 49.81
C ASN A 196 39.02 -4.20 49.02
N VAL A 197 39.93 -3.31 49.45
CA VAL A 197 41.22 -3.03 48.79
C VAL A 197 42.06 -4.30 48.59
N THR A 198 41.88 -5.31 49.45
CA THR A 198 42.59 -6.59 49.39
C THR A 198 42.20 -7.42 48.16
N ASP A 199 40.92 -7.41 47.76
CA ASP A 199 40.40 -8.23 46.66
C ASP A 199 40.77 -7.62 45.29
N THR A 200 40.78 -6.28 45.22
CA THR A 200 41.17 -5.53 44.00
C THR A 200 42.65 -5.73 43.65
N ILE A 201 43.53 -5.84 44.64
CA ILE A 201 44.95 -6.11 44.43
C ILE A 201 45.16 -7.56 43.94
N LEU A 202 44.41 -8.53 44.47
CA LEU A 202 44.47 -9.92 44.06
C LEU A 202 43.98 -10.13 42.61
N GLU A 203 42.90 -9.45 42.22
CA GLU A 203 42.36 -9.49 40.85
C GLU A 203 43.29 -8.82 39.82
N ALA A 204 43.99 -7.74 40.21
CA ALA A 204 45.02 -7.11 39.40
C ALA A 204 46.24 -8.03 39.16
N ILE A 205 46.63 -8.82 40.16
CA ILE A 205 47.74 -9.77 40.05
C ILE A 205 47.36 -10.99 39.19
N ASN A 206 46.11 -11.44 39.22
CA ASN A 206 45.61 -12.56 38.40
C ASN A 206 45.22 -12.16 36.96
N GLY A 207 45.35 -10.88 36.59
CA GLY A 207 45.06 -10.39 35.24
C GLY A 207 43.57 -10.38 34.87
N THR A 208 42.68 -10.47 35.85
CA THR A 208 41.21 -10.43 35.69
C THR A 208 40.61 -9.07 36.05
N PHE A 209 41.45 -8.04 36.18
CA PHE A 209 41.02 -6.69 36.52
C PHE A 209 40.31 -6.04 35.33
N GLU A 210 38.98 -6.05 35.37
CA GLU A 210 38.15 -5.23 34.49
C GLU A 210 38.13 -3.79 35.03
N ASP A 211 38.39 -2.79 34.18
CA ASP A 211 38.40 -1.38 34.58
C ASP A 211 37.02 -0.98 35.15
N PRO A 212 36.93 -0.59 36.44
CA PRO A 212 35.65 -0.27 37.08
C PRO A 212 34.87 0.88 36.42
N ASN A 213 35.55 1.66 35.56
CA ASN A 213 34.98 2.83 34.90
C ASN A 213 34.39 2.54 33.51
N GLU A 214 34.38 1.28 33.04
CA GLU A 214 33.69 0.97 31.80
C GLU A 214 32.16 1.12 31.99
N PRO A 215 31.50 2.00 31.23
CA PRO A 215 30.06 2.18 31.35
C PRO A 215 29.34 0.92 30.88
N THR A 216 28.64 0.26 31.80
CA THR A 216 27.77 -0.86 31.44
C THR A 216 26.66 -0.39 30.50
N VAL A 217 26.52 -1.06 29.36
CA VAL A 217 25.50 -0.75 28.37
C VAL A 217 24.18 -1.40 28.83
N MET A 218 23.34 -0.64 29.53
CA MET A 218 21.97 -1.11 29.83
C MET A 218 21.05 -0.85 28.64
N ILE A 219 20.38 -1.90 28.20
CA ILE A 219 19.37 -1.84 27.14
C ILE A 219 18.04 -1.44 27.78
N LYS A 220 17.57 -0.21 27.53
CA LYS A 220 16.26 0.27 28.00
C LYS A 220 15.29 0.40 26.83
N LYS A 221 14.10 -0.18 26.99
CA LYS A 221 12.98 0.04 26.07
C LYS A 221 12.26 1.34 26.41
N GLY A 222 11.94 2.13 25.40
CA GLY A 222 11.16 3.36 25.52
C GLY A 222 10.14 3.47 24.40
N LEU A 223 9.10 4.27 24.62
CA LEU A 223 8.15 4.64 23.58
C LEU A 223 8.64 5.94 22.92
N GLU A 224 8.61 5.97 21.59
CA GLU A 224 8.89 7.16 20.81
C GLU A 224 7.79 7.41 19.79
N PHE A 225 7.51 8.69 19.54
CA PHE A 225 6.70 9.10 18.40
C PHE A 225 7.58 9.10 17.16
N LYS A 226 7.12 8.38 16.14
CA LYS A 226 7.72 8.35 14.81
C LYS A 226 6.82 9.10 13.85
N ASP A 227 7.42 9.89 12.98
CA ASP A 227 6.69 10.59 11.92
C ASP A 227 6.04 9.59 10.96
N GLY A 228 4.78 9.86 10.65
CA GLY A 228 3.92 9.00 9.86
C GLY A 228 2.50 8.99 10.42
N MET A 229 1.52 9.09 9.52
CA MET A 229 0.11 9.04 9.88
C MET A 229 -0.24 7.68 10.49
N ASN A 230 -0.81 7.69 11.70
CA ASN A 230 -1.37 6.51 12.35
C ASN A 230 -2.75 6.19 11.76
N VAL A 231 -2.73 5.58 10.56
CA VAL A 231 -3.94 5.20 9.83
C VAL A 231 -4.81 4.24 10.63
N LEU A 232 -4.20 3.31 11.38
CA LEU A 232 -4.92 2.33 12.19
C LEU A 232 -5.78 3.00 13.27
N GLY A 233 -5.19 3.92 14.03
CA GLY A 233 -5.88 4.66 15.08
C GLY A 233 -6.99 5.56 14.54
N LEU A 234 -6.74 6.22 13.40
CA LEU A 234 -7.76 7.03 12.71
C LEU A 234 -8.94 6.15 12.27
N ILE A 235 -8.68 5.01 11.63
CA ILE A 235 -9.73 4.06 11.23
C ILE A 235 -10.50 3.59 12.46
N GLY A 236 -9.82 3.15 13.52
CA GLY A 236 -10.46 2.67 14.75
C GLY A 236 -11.40 3.70 15.37
N PHE A 237 -10.92 4.94 15.52
CA PHE A 237 -11.71 6.05 16.05
C PHE A 237 -12.90 6.40 15.15
N PHE A 238 -12.68 6.59 13.84
CA PHE A 238 -13.74 7.02 12.93
C PHE A 238 -14.77 5.93 12.60
N ILE A 239 -14.42 4.65 12.77
CA ILE A 239 -15.41 3.57 12.79
C ILE A 239 -16.35 3.73 13.99
N ALA A 240 -15.81 3.89 15.20
CA ALA A 240 -16.62 4.07 16.41
C ALA A 240 -17.47 5.35 16.32
N PHE A 241 -16.90 6.43 15.77
CA PHE A 241 -17.59 7.70 15.53
C PHE A 241 -18.75 7.54 14.54
N GLY A 242 -18.50 6.93 13.37
CA GLY A 242 -19.53 6.69 12.35
C GLY A 242 -20.67 5.79 12.83
N VAL A 243 -20.35 4.72 13.58
CA VAL A 243 -21.37 3.85 14.19
C VAL A 243 -22.19 4.59 15.24
N THR A 244 -21.56 5.40 16.09
CA THR A 244 -22.26 6.20 17.11
C THR A 244 -23.18 7.24 16.45
N MET A 245 -22.68 7.91 15.40
CA MET A 245 -23.46 8.86 14.60
C MET A 245 -24.70 8.20 13.98
N GLY A 246 -24.56 7.01 13.38
CA GLY A 246 -25.69 6.26 12.83
C GLY A 246 -26.75 5.89 13.89
N ARG A 247 -26.37 5.74 15.16
CA ARG A 247 -27.31 5.46 16.27
C ARG A 247 -28.06 6.69 16.76
N MET A 248 -27.58 7.90 16.47
CA MET A 248 -28.21 9.15 16.89
C MET A 248 -29.38 9.56 15.97
N GLY A 249 -29.57 8.88 14.84
CA GLY A 249 -30.66 9.13 13.91
C GLY A 249 -30.67 10.58 13.42
N ASP A 250 -31.82 11.25 13.52
CA ASP A 250 -32.04 12.59 12.97
C ASP A 250 -31.12 13.67 13.59
N GLN A 251 -30.69 13.50 14.85
CA GLN A 251 -29.78 14.45 15.50
C GLN A 251 -28.42 14.54 14.79
N ALA A 252 -28.00 13.46 14.16
CA ALA A 252 -26.73 13.38 13.45
C ALA A 252 -26.81 13.83 11.97
N LYS A 253 -28.02 14.08 11.44
CA LYS A 253 -28.24 14.31 10.01
C LYS A 253 -27.35 15.42 9.42
N LEU A 254 -27.23 16.55 10.13
CA LEU A 254 -26.38 17.66 9.71
C LEU A 254 -24.90 17.25 9.56
N MET A 255 -24.40 16.42 10.49
CA MET A 255 -23.01 15.94 10.44
C MET A 255 -22.82 14.91 9.32
N VAL A 256 -23.78 14.01 9.12
CA VAL A 256 -23.76 13.04 8.02
C VAL A 256 -23.72 13.76 6.68
N ASP A 257 -24.57 14.77 6.49
CA ASP A 257 -24.62 15.57 5.26
C ASP A 257 -23.31 16.34 5.03
N PHE A 258 -22.72 16.91 6.09
CA PHE A 258 -21.40 17.54 6.02
C PHE A 258 -20.32 16.57 5.51
N PHE A 259 -20.22 15.38 6.10
CA PHE A 259 -19.21 14.40 5.69
C PHE A 259 -19.48 13.80 4.30
N ASN A 260 -20.75 13.70 3.88
CA ASN A 260 -21.12 13.31 2.52
C ASN A 260 -20.61 14.33 1.49
N ILE A 261 -20.86 15.62 1.72
CA ILE A 261 -20.38 16.69 0.84
C ILE A 261 -18.86 16.73 0.83
N LEU A 262 -18.21 16.59 1.99
CA LEU A 262 -16.76 16.51 2.08
C LEU A 262 -16.20 15.34 1.26
N ASN A 263 -16.81 14.15 1.36
CA ASN A 263 -16.42 12.98 0.58
C ASN A 263 -16.53 13.25 -0.94
N GLU A 264 -17.62 13.87 -1.39
CA GLU A 264 -17.81 14.21 -2.81
C GLU A 264 -16.76 15.22 -3.30
N ILE A 265 -16.44 16.24 -2.50
CA ILE A 265 -15.38 17.21 -2.80
C ILE A 265 -14.04 16.50 -2.93
N VAL A 266 -13.69 15.64 -1.97
CA VAL A 266 -12.41 14.90 -1.98
C VAL A 266 -12.34 13.99 -3.20
N MET A 267 -13.43 13.30 -3.57
CA MET A 267 -13.48 12.47 -4.77
C MET A 267 -13.26 13.27 -6.07
N LYS A 268 -13.75 14.51 -6.15
CA LYS A 268 -13.45 15.42 -7.27
C LYS A 268 -11.96 15.78 -7.31
N LEU A 269 -11.33 16.02 -6.16
CA LEU A 269 -9.87 16.24 -6.08
C LEU A 269 -9.07 15.00 -6.50
N VAL A 270 -9.50 13.80 -6.11
CA VAL A 270 -8.89 12.54 -6.56
C VAL A 270 -8.90 12.46 -8.08
N LEU A 271 -10.03 12.78 -8.73
CA LEU A 271 -10.12 12.74 -10.20
C LEU A 271 -9.15 13.71 -10.88
N LEU A 272 -8.94 14.91 -10.33
CA LEU A 272 -7.96 15.88 -10.84
C LEU A 272 -6.52 15.32 -10.75
N ILE A 273 -6.16 14.73 -9.62
CA ILE A 273 -4.84 14.11 -9.43
C ILE A 273 -4.67 12.90 -10.34
N MET A 274 -5.73 12.14 -10.58
CA MET A 274 -5.68 10.98 -11.47
C MET A 274 -5.30 11.40 -12.89
N TRP A 275 -5.70 12.57 -13.39
CA TRP A 275 -5.23 13.10 -14.68
C TRP A 275 -3.73 13.43 -14.73
N TYR A 276 -3.13 13.75 -13.58
CA TYR A 276 -1.68 13.90 -13.46
C TYR A 276 -0.94 12.55 -13.38
N SER A 277 -1.64 11.48 -12.97
CA SER A 277 -1.03 10.17 -12.71
C SER A 277 -0.22 9.57 -13.87
N PRO A 278 -0.59 9.69 -15.17
CA PRO A 278 0.21 9.13 -16.25
C PRO A 278 1.64 9.67 -16.28
N LEU A 279 1.80 10.98 -16.05
CA LEU A 279 3.10 11.64 -16.00
C LEU A 279 3.87 11.23 -14.73
N GLY A 280 3.20 11.30 -13.57
CA GLY A 280 3.83 10.96 -12.29
C GLY A 280 4.27 9.50 -12.22
N ILE A 281 3.44 8.56 -12.66
CA ILE A 281 3.77 7.12 -12.67
C ILE A 281 4.94 6.82 -13.62
N GLY A 282 4.93 7.38 -14.83
CA GLY A 282 6.04 7.19 -15.77
C GLY A 282 7.38 7.70 -15.23
N SER A 283 7.36 8.89 -14.63
CA SER A 283 8.51 9.50 -13.94
C SER A 283 8.99 8.66 -12.75
N LEU A 284 8.08 8.18 -11.90
CA LEU A 284 8.38 7.39 -10.71
C LEU A 284 9.03 6.06 -11.08
N ILE A 285 8.46 5.34 -12.07
CA ILE A 285 9.01 4.08 -12.57
C ILE A 285 10.39 4.30 -13.19
N CYS A 286 10.54 5.32 -14.04
CA CYS A 286 11.82 5.67 -14.64
C CYS A 286 12.89 5.92 -13.57
N GLY A 287 12.59 6.79 -12.59
CA GLY A 287 13.51 7.12 -11.50
C GLY A 287 13.88 5.90 -10.64
N LYS A 288 12.92 5.04 -10.32
CA LYS A 288 13.18 3.81 -9.54
C LYS A 288 14.05 2.79 -10.28
N ILE A 289 13.88 2.65 -11.60
CA ILE A 289 14.71 1.74 -12.41
C ILE A 289 16.16 2.25 -12.50
N VAL A 290 16.35 3.56 -12.65
CA VAL A 290 17.68 4.18 -12.73
C VAL A 290 18.40 4.15 -11.39
N ALA A 291 17.68 4.29 -10.28
CA ALA A 291 18.25 4.29 -8.93
C ALA A 291 18.81 2.93 -8.45
N ILE A 292 18.54 1.83 -9.16
CA ILE A 292 19.09 0.52 -8.82
C ILE A 292 20.56 0.48 -9.28
N GLU A 293 21.52 0.48 -8.38
CA GLU A 293 22.95 0.53 -8.77
C GLU A 293 23.38 -0.74 -9.52
N ASP A 294 23.20 -1.94 -8.93
CA ASP A 294 23.68 -3.20 -9.52
C ASP A 294 22.56 -4.24 -9.77
N LEU A 295 21.84 -4.09 -10.88
CA LEU A 295 20.76 -5.03 -11.25
C LEU A 295 21.28 -6.46 -11.46
N GLU A 296 22.48 -6.63 -12.02
CA GLU A 296 23.06 -7.96 -12.27
C GLU A 296 23.39 -8.71 -10.98
N VAL A 297 24.00 -8.02 -10.02
CA VAL A 297 24.35 -8.60 -8.71
C VAL A 297 23.09 -8.94 -7.93
N VAL A 298 22.11 -8.03 -7.90
CA VAL A 298 20.81 -8.26 -7.24
C VAL A 298 20.04 -9.40 -7.92
N ALA A 299 20.02 -9.45 -9.27
CA ALA A 299 19.37 -10.52 -10.01
C ALA A 299 20.05 -11.89 -9.78
N ARG A 300 21.38 -11.93 -9.70
CA ARG A 300 22.13 -13.17 -9.42
C ARG A 300 21.94 -13.65 -7.98
N GLN A 301 21.86 -12.74 -7.02
CA GLN A 301 21.77 -13.08 -5.59
C GLN A 301 20.34 -13.34 -5.12
N LEU A 302 19.37 -12.59 -5.62
CA LEU A 302 17.97 -12.61 -5.17
C LEU A 302 16.97 -12.92 -6.29
N GLY A 303 17.42 -13.19 -7.51
CA GLY A 303 16.54 -13.42 -8.66
C GLY A 303 15.56 -14.58 -8.44
N MET A 304 16.03 -15.71 -7.91
CA MET A 304 15.14 -16.85 -7.58
C MET A 304 14.11 -16.51 -6.50
N TYR A 305 14.49 -15.67 -5.53
CA TYR A 305 13.55 -15.15 -4.53
C TYR A 305 12.50 -14.26 -5.20
N MET A 306 12.91 -13.33 -6.07
CA MET A 306 11.99 -12.47 -6.82
C MET A 306 11.03 -13.29 -7.68
N VAL A 307 11.52 -14.29 -8.42
CA VAL A 307 10.68 -15.20 -9.23
C VAL A 307 9.65 -15.92 -8.35
N THR A 308 10.07 -16.42 -7.18
CA THR A 308 9.18 -17.12 -6.24
C THR A 308 8.06 -16.20 -5.75
N VAL A 309 8.40 -14.98 -5.32
CA VAL A 309 7.42 -14.00 -4.83
C VAL A 309 6.46 -13.57 -5.94
N VAL A 310 6.98 -13.21 -7.12
CA VAL A 310 6.15 -12.81 -8.28
C VAL A 310 5.21 -13.94 -8.69
N THR A 311 5.70 -15.17 -8.74
CA THR A 311 4.87 -16.36 -9.05
C THR A 311 3.77 -16.55 -7.99
N GLY A 312 4.09 -16.40 -6.71
CA GLY A 312 3.11 -16.47 -5.63
C GLY A 312 2.02 -15.40 -5.72
N LEU A 313 2.40 -14.16 -6.04
CA LEU A 313 1.46 -13.07 -6.25
C LEU A 313 0.56 -13.31 -7.47
N ILE A 314 1.10 -13.81 -8.58
CA ILE A 314 0.33 -14.17 -9.79
C ILE A 314 -0.65 -15.30 -9.49
N ILE A 315 -0.23 -16.36 -8.79
CA ILE A 315 -1.11 -17.47 -8.43
C ILE A 315 -2.21 -16.98 -7.47
N HIS A 316 -1.84 -16.21 -6.44
CA HIS A 316 -2.83 -15.73 -5.48
C HIS A 316 -3.84 -14.77 -6.11
N GLY A 317 -3.34 -13.74 -6.80
CA GLY A 317 -4.16 -12.68 -7.41
C GLY A 317 -4.90 -13.11 -8.67
N GLY A 318 -4.30 -14.00 -9.47
CA GLY A 318 -4.85 -14.46 -10.74
C GLY A 318 -5.69 -15.73 -10.66
N ILE A 319 -5.53 -16.54 -9.60
CA ILE A 319 -6.25 -17.82 -9.44
C ILE A 319 -7.08 -17.82 -8.15
N PHE A 320 -6.46 -17.71 -6.98
CA PHE A 320 -7.20 -17.86 -5.70
C PHE A 320 -8.26 -16.78 -5.49
N LEU A 321 -7.93 -15.50 -5.65
CA LEU A 321 -8.91 -14.42 -5.49
C LEU A 321 -10.06 -14.51 -6.51
N PRO A 322 -9.82 -14.72 -7.82
CA PRO A 322 -10.88 -14.98 -8.80
C PRO A 322 -11.74 -16.20 -8.50
N LEU A 323 -11.14 -17.30 -8.01
CA LEU A 323 -11.88 -18.51 -7.62
C LEU A 323 -12.79 -18.26 -6.41
N ILE A 324 -12.30 -17.53 -5.39
CA ILE A 324 -13.11 -17.15 -4.23
C ILE A 324 -14.26 -16.23 -4.68
N TYR A 325 -13.97 -15.24 -5.53
CA TYR A 325 -14.98 -14.34 -6.09
C TYR A 325 -16.04 -15.12 -6.86
N PHE A 326 -15.65 -16.00 -7.78
CA PHE A 326 -16.57 -16.82 -8.56
C PHE A 326 -17.34 -17.80 -7.67
N GLY A 327 -16.70 -18.42 -6.67
CA GLY A 327 -17.33 -19.34 -5.74
C GLY A 327 -18.47 -18.71 -4.94
N ILE A 328 -18.27 -17.47 -4.48
CA ILE A 328 -19.26 -16.73 -3.68
C ILE A 328 -20.30 -16.04 -4.56
N THR A 329 -19.87 -15.32 -5.60
CA THR A 329 -20.76 -14.45 -6.39
C THR A 329 -21.37 -15.14 -7.61
N ARG A 330 -20.77 -16.25 -8.06
CA ARG A 330 -21.11 -16.95 -9.32
C ARG A 330 -21.06 -16.04 -10.57
N LYS A 331 -20.30 -14.94 -10.50
CA LYS A 331 -20.09 -13.98 -11.60
C LYS A 331 -18.67 -14.06 -12.12
N ASN A 332 -18.46 -13.64 -13.38
CA ASN A 332 -17.15 -13.63 -14.00
C ASN A 332 -16.20 -12.63 -13.28
N PRO A 333 -15.13 -13.10 -12.62
CA PRO A 333 -14.21 -12.23 -11.88
C PRO A 333 -13.41 -11.28 -12.79
N PHE A 334 -13.11 -11.69 -14.03
CA PHE A 334 -12.28 -10.89 -14.93
C PHE A 334 -12.98 -9.62 -15.41
N SER A 335 -14.32 -9.64 -15.48
CA SER A 335 -15.09 -8.42 -15.76
C SER A 335 -14.97 -7.40 -14.62
N PHE A 336 -14.89 -7.87 -13.37
CA PHE A 336 -14.71 -7.01 -12.21
C PHE A 336 -13.27 -6.45 -12.16
N LEU A 337 -12.27 -7.31 -12.36
CA LEU A 337 -10.86 -6.92 -12.40
C LEU A 337 -10.58 -5.86 -13.48
N GLY A 338 -11.21 -5.97 -14.66
CA GLY A 338 -11.10 -4.97 -15.71
C GLY A 338 -11.58 -3.58 -15.30
N GLY A 339 -12.59 -3.49 -14.42
CA GLY A 339 -13.13 -2.21 -13.95
C GLY A 339 -12.22 -1.48 -12.96
N ILE A 340 -11.42 -2.21 -12.18
CA ILE A 340 -10.48 -1.63 -11.20
C ILE A 340 -9.03 -1.60 -11.69
N PHE A 341 -8.78 -1.99 -12.93
CA PHE A 341 -7.44 -2.17 -13.49
C PHE A 341 -6.59 -0.89 -13.43
N GLN A 342 -7.20 0.28 -13.61
CA GLN A 342 -6.50 1.55 -13.46
C GLN A 342 -5.92 1.74 -12.05
N ALA A 343 -6.68 1.38 -11.00
CA ALA A 343 -6.21 1.48 -9.62
C ALA A 343 -5.04 0.51 -9.36
N TRP A 344 -5.03 -0.67 -9.99
CA TRP A 344 -3.90 -1.60 -9.91
C TRP A 344 -2.63 -1.04 -10.53
N ILE A 345 -2.74 -0.40 -11.70
CA ILE A 345 -1.57 0.21 -12.35
C ILE A 345 -1.05 1.37 -11.51
N THR A 346 -1.93 2.19 -10.95
CA THR A 346 -1.53 3.25 -10.02
C THR A 346 -0.81 2.65 -8.81
N ALA A 347 -1.37 1.63 -8.16
CA ALA A 347 -0.76 0.97 -7.01
C ALA A 347 0.62 0.34 -7.34
N LEU A 348 0.77 -0.25 -8.53
CA LEU A 348 2.05 -0.75 -9.02
C LEU A 348 3.08 0.38 -9.19
N GLY A 349 2.65 1.51 -9.75
CA GLY A 349 3.50 2.68 -9.96
C GLY A 349 3.90 3.40 -8.68
N THR A 350 3.00 3.46 -7.69
CA THR A 350 3.23 4.15 -6.41
C THR A 350 3.91 3.25 -5.37
N ALA A 351 3.78 1.93 -5.49
CA ALA A 351 4.24 0.94 -4.52
C ALA A 351 3.80 1.25 -3.07
N SER A 352 2.60 1.81 -2.91
CA SER A 352 2.03 2.29 -1.64
C SER A 352 0.52 2.10 -1.58
#